data_AF-A0A1V4UVN3-F1
#
_entry.id   AF-A0A1V4UVN3-F1
#
_cell.length_a   1.000
_cell.length_b   1.000
_cell.length_c   1.000
_cell.angle_alpha   90.00
_cell.angle_beta   90.00
_cell.angle_gamma   90.00
#
_symmetry.space_group_name_H-M   'P 1'
#
loop_
_entity.id
_entity.type
_entity.pdbx_description
1 polymer ?
#
loop_
_entity_poly.entity_id
_entity_poly.type
_entity_poly.pdbx_seq_one_letter_code
_entity_poly.pdbx_strand_id
1 'polypeptide(L)' 'MGGVTAILPAYNEEVSIGSVVLRTRKYADRVIVIDDGS' A
#
# COMPACT_ATOMS: atom_id res chain seq x y z
N MET A 1 -2.24 -3.87 -21.93
CA MET A 1 -2.34 -2.59 -21.20
C MET A 1 -1.56 -2.75 -19.91
N GLY A 2 -0.61 -1.87 -19.62
CA GLY A 2 0.16 -1.91 -18.37
C GLY A 2 -0.61 -1.21 -17.25
N GLY A 3 -0.84 -1.89 -16.14
CA GLY A 3 -1.45 -1.31 -14.94
C GLY A 3 -0.42 -0.70 -14.00
N VAL A 4 -0.85 0.24 -13.16
CA VAL A 4 -0.02 0.90 -12.15
C VAL A 4 0.08 0.00 -10.92
N THR A 5 1.32 -0.30 -10.49
CA THR A 5 1.58 -1.01 -9.23
C THR A 5 2.21 -0.04 -8.24
N ALA A 6 1.60 0.11 -7.07
CA ALA A 6 2.12 0.91 -5.97
C ALA A 6 2.78 0.01 -4.91
N ILE A 7 3.95 0.42 -4.42
CA ILE A 7 4.69 -0.25 -3.35
C ILE A 7 4.66 0.68 -2.13
N LEU A 8 4.22 0.16 -0.98
CA LEU A 8 4.07 0.91 0.25
C LEU A 8 4.96 0.27 1.34
N PRO A 9 6.03 0.94 1.79
CA PRO A 9 6.72 0.52 3.00
C PRO A 9 5.83 0.82 4.21
N ALA A 10 5.72 -0.12 5.14
CA ALA A 10 5.01 0.04 6.41
C ALA A 10 6.01 -0.16 7.56
N TYR A 11 6.22 0.90 8.36
CA TYR A 11 7.03 0.88 9.57
C TYR A 11 6.22 1.52 10.70
N ASN A 12 5.85 0.74 11.73
CA ASN A 12 4.96 1.18 12.82
C ASN A 12 3.64 1.81 12.30
N GLU A 13 3.14 1.35 11.15
CA GLU A 13 1.97 1.90 10.45
C GLU A 13 0.69 1.05 10.64
N GLU A 14 0.66 0.12 11.60
CA GLU A 14 -0.44 -0.85 11.80
C GLU A 14 -1.83 -0.20 11.84
N VAL A 15 -1.93 1.00 12.43
CA VAL A 15 -3.17 1.74 12.59
C VAL A 15 -3.59 2.48 11.31
N SER A 16 -2.62 2.98 10.51
CA SER A 16 -2.86 3.81 9.32
C SER A 16 -2.90 3.02 8.02
N ILE A 17 -2.19 1.89 7.94
CA ILE A 17 -1.88 1.18 6.68
C ILE A 17 -3.15 0.79 5.90
N GLY A 18 -4.22 0.39 6.59
CA GLY A 18 -5.49 0.07 5.94
C GLY A 18 -6.10 1.24 5.17
N SER A 19 -6.06 2.46 5.75
CA SER A 19 -6.55 3.68 5.09
C SER A 19 -5.68 4.08 3.90
N VAL A 20 -4.36 3.92 4.03
CA VAL A 20 -3.39 4.20 2.95
C VAL A 20 -3.62 3.25 1.77
N VAL A 21 -3.78 1.94 2.02
CA VAL A 21 -4.11 0.95 0.98
C VAL A 21 -5.42 1.29 0.28
N LEU A 22 -6.50 1.59 1.03
CA LEU A 22 -7.80 1.95 0.46
C LEU A 22 -7.74 3.19 -0.44
N ARG A 23 -6.97 4.21 -0.05
CA ARG A 23 -6.77 5.43 -0.85
C ARG A 23 -5.91 5.15 -2.08
N THR A 24 -4.88 4.32 -1.95
CA THR A 24 -3.95 3.98 -3.04
C THR A 24 -4.65 3.22 -4.17
N ARG A 25 -5.60 2.32 -3.84
CA ARG A 25 -6.40 1.58 -4.83
C ARG A 25 -7.27 2.45 -5.75
N LYS A 26 -7.42 3.75 -5.46
CA LYS A 26 -8.06 4.71 -6.38
C LYS A 26 -7.19 5.08 -7.58
N TYR A 27 -5.88 4.83 -7.49
CA TYR A 27 -4.88 5.26 -8.47
C TYR A 27 -3.99 4.11 -8.99
N ALA A 28 -3.98 2.97 -8.30
CA ALA A 28 -3.18 1.81 -8.66
C ALA A 28 -4.04 0.55 -8.78
N ASP A 29 -3.75 -0.26 -9.79
CA ASP A 29 -4.39 -1.56 -10.03
C ASP A 29 -3.94 -2.60 -9.00
N ARG A 30 -2.67 -2.50 -8.56
CA ARG A 30 -2.08 -3.38 -7.55
C ARG A 30 -1.38 -2.57 -6.47
N VAL A 31 -1.53 -3.01 -5.23
CA VAL A 31 -0.83 -2.46 -4.07
C VAL A 31 -0.06 -3.59 -3.41
N ILE A 32 1.23 -3.38 -3.16
CA ILE A 32 2.12 -4.29 -2.42
C ILE A 32 2.58 -3.55 -1.16
N VAL A 33 2.26 -4.08 0.01
CA VAL A 33 2.76 -3.55 1.28
C VAL A 33 4.00 -4.35 1.67
N ILE A 34 5.07 -3.64 2.03
CA ILE A 34 6.31 -4.22 2.57
C ILE A 34 6.36 -3.83 4.03
N ASP A 35 6.04 -4.80 4.88
CA ASP A 35 6.13 -4.69 6.33
C ASP A 35 7.51 -5.15 6.79
N ASP A 36 8.14 -4.41 7.70
CA ASP A 36 9.41 -4.77 8.31
C ASP A 36 9.26 -5.62 9.59
N GLY A 37 8.02 -5.93 9.96
CA GLY A 37 7.67 -6.81 11.08
C GLY A 37 7.66 -6.10 12.43
N SER A 38 7.41 -4.78 12.43
CA SER A 38 7.33 -3.92 13.62
C SER A 38 6.09 -4.18 14.46
#